data_AF-A0A4R2FEE3-F1
#
_entry.id   AF-A0A4R2FEE3-F1
#
_cell.length_a   1.000
_cell.length_b   1.000
_cell.length_c   1.000
_cell.angle_alpha   90.00
_cell.angle_beta   90.00
_cell.angle_gamma   90.00
#
_symmetry.space_group_name_H-M   'P 1'
#
loop_
_entity.id
_entity.type
_entity.pdbx_description
1 polymer ?
#
loop_
_entity_poly.entity_id
_entity_poly.type
_entity_poly.pdbx_seq_one_letter_code
_entity_poly.pdbx_strand_id
1 'polypeptide(L)'
;MKNIAIIGASGYTGAQITALIENAPGLSVQGLYVSENSLDKGKALADLYPVYQQIPYVLQPLTAAAKAQIVAESDAVVLATEHAVSLELAAWFYAQGLSVFDLSGAYRFADAAQYPKWYGFEHTQPEVLAQAIYGLAEWNADKIAATRMIAVPGCYPTASLLALKPVKSLLTSTWPVINAVSGVTGAGRKAQLHTSFCEVSLTPYGVLGHRHQPEIATHLGQQVIFTPHLGNFKRGILATITAQLQPGTTTEQVAQAYSVYDDSPLVKVTHNRFPKVDDVVLTPNCHIGWKFDEASGYLVVASAIDNLMKGAASQALQCIKIHFNL
;
A
#
# COMPACT_ATOMS: atom_id res chain seq x y z
N MET A 1 -8.21 16.25 -18.43
CA MET A 1 -8.37 15.19 -17.41
C MET A 1 -7.48 14.03 -17.78
N LYS A 2 -7.00 13.28 -16.79
CA LYS A 2 -6.25 12.03 -17.00
C LYS A 2 -7.18 10.83 -16.82
N ASN A 3 -7.22 9.98 -17.84
CA ASN A 3 -8.08 8.82 -17.90
C ASN A 3 -7.37 7.60 -17.32
N ILE A 4 -7.95 7.00 -16.27
CA ILE A 4 -7.35 5.88 -15.55
C ILE A 4 -8.25 4.64 -15.69
N ALA A 5 -7.70 3.57 -16.25
CA ALA A 5 -8.35 2.26 -16.25
C ALA A 5 -8.03 1.49 -14.96
N ILE A 6 -9.05 0.88 -14.33
CA ILE A 6 -8.90 0.14 -13.07
C ILE A 6 -9.03 -1.36 -13.32
N ILE A 7 -7.95 -2.10 -13.11
CA ILE A 7 -7.91 -3.56 -13.29
C ILE A 7 -7.99 -4.24 -11.92
N GLY A 8 -8.85 -5.25 -11.78
CA GLY A 8 -9.16 -5.85 -10.48
C GLY A 8 -10.19 -5.04 -9.68
N ALA A 9 -11.06 -4.31 -10.38
CA ALA A 9 -11.99 -3.35 -9.78
C ALA A 9 -13.03 -3.96 -8.82
N SER A 10 -13.29 -5.27 -8.90
CA SER A 10 -14.24 -5.97 -8.01
C SER A 10 -13.69 -6.31 -6.62
N GLY A 11 -12.40 -6.10 -6.37
CA GLY A 11 -11.79 -6.24 -5.05
C GLY A 11 -12.00 -5.00 -4.18
N TYR A 12 -11.78 -5.12 -2.86
CA TYR A 12 -11.98 -4.00 -1.93
C TYR A 12 -11.15 -2.76 -2.30
N THR A 13 -9.87 -2.95 -2.63
CA THR A 13 -8.98 -1.86 -3.03
C THR A 13 -9.36 -1.28 -4.39
N GLY A 14 -9.73 -2.13 -5.36
CA GLY A 14 -10.18 -1.72 -6.70
C GLY A 14 -11.42 -0.83 -6.64
N ALA A 15 -12.41 -1.20 -5.81
CA ALA A 15 -13.59 -0.39 -5.59
C ALA A 15 -13.25 0.93 -4.86
N GLN A 16 -12.35 0.89 -3.88
CA GLN A 16 -11.92 2.08 -3.14
C GLN A 16 -11.19 3.10 -4.04
N ILE A 17 -10.25 2.66 -4.88
CA ILE A 17 -9.51 3.55 -5.78
C ILE A 17 -10.40 4.11 -6.89
N THR A 18 -11.38 3.33 -7.36
CA THR A 18 -12.41 3.81 -8.29
C THR A 18 -13.15 5.01 -7.72
N ALA A 19 -13.67 4.88 -6.50
CA ALA A 19 -14.39 5.97 -5.83
C ALA A 19 -13.49 7.19 -5.59
N LEU A 20 -12.22 6.98 -5.28
CA LEU A 20 -11.26 8.06 -5.08
C LEU A 20 -10.93 8.82 -6.38
N ILE A 21 -10.76 8.13 -7.50
CA ILE A 21 -10.46 8.73 -8.80
C ILE A 21 -11.67 9.50 -9.34
N GLU A 22 -12.87 8.94 -9.24
CA GLU A 22 -14.10 9.59 -9.69
C GLU A 22 -14.37 10.93 -8.97
N ASN A 23 -13.91 11.07 -7.73
CA ASN A 23 -14.05 12.29 -6.93
C ASN A 23 -12.81 13.21 -6.98
N ALA A 24 -11.75 12.85 -7.71
CA ALA A 24 -10.52 13.62 -7.76
C ALA A 24 -10.52 14.60 -8.95
N PRO A 25 -10.37 15.92 -8.70
CA PRO A 25 -10.25 16.89 -9.78
C PRO A 25 -9.09 16.54 -10.73
N GLY A 26 -9.34 16.69 -12.02
CA GLY A 26 -8.33 16.43 -13.06
C GLY A 26 -8.17 14.95 -13.44
N LEU A 27 -8.85 14.02 -12.76
CA LEU A 27 -8.86 12.59 -13.07
C LEU A 27 -10.26 12.12 -13.48
N SER A 28 -10.29 11.02 -14.24
CA SER A 28 -11.52 10.32 -14.62
C SER A 28 -11.27 8.82 -14.72
N VAL A 29 -12.27 8.03 -14.33
CA VAL A 29 -12.23 6.58 -14.55
C VAL A 29 -12.54 6.30 -16.02
N GLN A 30 -11.63 5.62 -16.73
CA GLN A 30 -11.87 5.21 -18.11
C GLN A 30 -12.76 3.95 -18.17
N GLY A 31 -12.52 3.00 -17.27
CA GLY A 31 -13.24 1.74 -17.22
C GLY A 31 -12.84 0.88 -16.04
N LEU A 32 -13.74 -0.03 -15.66
CA LEU A 32 -13.54 -0.99 -14.58
C LEU A 32 -13.43 -2.39 -15.15
N TYR A 33 -12.33 -3.08 -14.86
CA TYR A 33 -12.01 -4.35 -15.45
C TYR A 33 -11.80 -5.44 -14.41
N VAL A 34 -12.27 -6.64 -14.75
CA VAL A 34 -12.07 -7.89 -14.02
C VAL A 34 -11.41 -8.91 -14.94
N SER A 35 -10.95 -10.05 -14.40
CA SER A 35 -10.45 -11.13 -15.25
C SER A 35 -11.52 -11.57 -16.26
N GLU A 36 -11.07 -12.04 -17.43
CA GLU A 36 -11.96 -12.40 -18.55
C GLU A 36 -13.05 -13.41 -18.17
N ASN A 37 -12.71 -14.33 -17.26
CA ASN A 37 -13.61 -15.38 -16.75
C ASN A 37 -14.17 -15.07 -15.36
N SER A 38 -14.10 -13.82 -14.90
CA SER A 38 -14.67 -13.42 -13.61
C SER A 38 -16.17 -13.69 -13.53
N LEU A 39 -16.63 -14.18 -12.37
CA LEU A 39 -18.06 -14.32 -12.05
C LEU A 39 -18.76 -12.96 -11.81
N ASP A 40 -17.98 -11.89 -11.66
CA ASP A 40 -18.49 -10.54 -11.46
C ASP A 40 -18.55 -9.73 -12.77
N LYS A 41 -18.13 -10.30 -13.92
CA LYS A 41 -18.22 -9.61 -15.21
C LYS A 41 -19.67 -9.31 -15.57
N GLY A 42 -19.93 -8.11 -16.09
CA GLY A 42 -21.25 -7.61 -16.45
C GLY A 42 -22.08 -7.06 -15.29
N LYS A 43 -21.63 -7.18 -14.03
CA LYS A 43 -22.31 -6.57 -12.87
C LYS A 43 -21.93 -5.10 -12.73
N ALA A 44 -22.85 -4.28 -12.22
CA ALA A 44 -22.50 -2.93 -11.79
C ALA A 44 -21.58 -3.00 -10.57
N LEU A 45 -20.67 -2.03 -10.40
CA LEU A 45 -19.86 -1.96 -9.18
C LEU A 45 -20.76 -1.85 -7.93
N ALA A 46 -21.87 -1.12 -8.06
CA ALA A 46 -22.87 -0.93 -7.01
C ALA A 46 -23.56 -2.24 -6.57
N ASP A 47 -23.65 -3.25 -7.44
CA ASP A 47 -24.20 -4.57 -7.07
C ASP A 47 -23.30 -5.28 -6.06
N LEU A 48 -21.99 -5.05 -6.13
CA LEU A 48 -21.02 -5.59 -5.18
C LEU A 48 -20.86 -4.69 -3.95
N TYR A 49 -21.00 -3.38 -4.15
CA TYR A 49 -20.75 -2.35 -3.16
C TYR A 49 -21.82 -1.24 -3.23
N PRO A 50 -22.99 -1.42 -2.58
CA PRO A 50 -24.10 -0.47 -2.68
C PRO A 50 -23.76 0.97 -2.28
N VAL A 51 -22.73 1.18 -1.46
CA VAL A 51 -22.21 2.51 -1.10
C VAL A 51 -21.67 3.31 -2.30
N TYR A 52 -21.42 2.65 -3.43
CA TYR A 52 -20.96 3.26 -4.68
C TYR A 52 -22.07 3.35 -5.75
N GLN A 53 -23.34 3.44 -5.34
CA GLN A 53 -24.50 3.55 -6.25
C GLN A 53 -24.41 4.71 -7.27
N GLN A 54 -23.69 5.77 -6.94
CA GLN A 54 -23.45 6.92 -7.80
C GLN A 54 -22.40 6.67 -8.90
N ILE A 55 -21.66 5.56 -8.82
CA ILE A 55 -20.61 5.21 -9.78
C ILE A 55 -21.24 4.37 -10.92
N PRO A 56 -21.38 4.91 -12.14
CA PRO A 56 -22.21 4.32 -13.18
C PRO A 56 -21.50 3.24 -14.01
N TYR A 57 -20.46 2.61 -13.48
CA TYR A 57 -19.64 1.66 -14.23
C TYR A 57 -20.04 0.19 -14.00
N VAL A 58 -19.99 -0.57 -15.08
CA VAL A 58 -20.11 -2.03 -15.11
C VAL A 58 -18.72 -2.66 -15.19
N LEU A 59 -18.54 -3.79 -14.50
CA LEU A 59 -17.30 -4.55 -14.50
C LEU A 59 -17.12 -5.29 -15.84
N GLN A 60 -16.16 -4.86 -16.65
CA GLN A 60 -15.88 -5.41 -17.96
C GLN A 60 -14.84 -6.53 -17.89
N PRO A 61 -14.97 -7.61 -18.68
CA PRO A 61 -13.91 -8.62 -18.80
C PRO A 61 -12.70 -8.02 -19.53
N LEU A 62 -11.49 -8.25 -19.01
CA LEU A 62 -10.22 -7.79 -19.62
C LEU A 62 -9.81 -8.63 -20.84
N THR A 63 -10.62 -8.57 -21.90
CA THR A 63 -10.34 -9.23 -23.20
C THR A 63 -9.22 -8.52 -23.96
N ALA A 64 -8.80 -9.08 -25.10
CA ALA A 64 -7.88 -8.41 -26.02
C ALA A 64 -8.44 -7.07 -26.55
N ALA A 65 -9.73 -7.02 -26.87
CA ALA A 65 -10.40 -5.80 -27.32
C ALA A 65 -10.44 -4.74 -26.21
N ALA A 66 -10.77 -5.15 -24.97
CA ALA A 66 -10.73 -4.25 -23.81
C ALA A 66 -9.33 -3.68 -23.58
N LYS A 67 -8.29 -4.51 -23.68
CA LYS A 67 -6.89 -4.05 -23.60
C LYS A 67 -6.52 -3.05 -24.69
N ALA A 68 -6.92 -3.29 -25.94
CA ALA A 68 -6.70 -2.34 -27.02
C ALA A 68 -7.40 -1.00 -26.78
N GLN A 69 -8.63 -1.03 -26.26
CA GLN A 69 -9.38 0.18 -25.88
C GLN A 69 -8.68 0.95 -24.76
N ILE A 70 -8.24 0.27 -23.70
CA ILE A 70 -7.48 0.89 -22.60
C ILE A 70 -6.26 1.64 -23.14
N VAL A 71 -5.51 1.01 -24.05
CA VAL A 71 -4.31 1.62 -24.65
C VAL A 71 -4.63 2.86 -25.46
N ALA A 72 -5.76 2.86 -26.18
CA ALA A 72 -6.17 3.99 -27.00
C ALA A 72 -6.73 5.17 -26.18
N GLU A 73 -7.31 4.91 -25.00
CA GLU A 73 -8.15 5.89 -24.28
C GLU A 73 -7.64 6.28 -22.88
N SER A 74 -6.68 5.55 -22.32
CA SER A 74 -6.16 5.78 -20.96
C SER A 74 -4.77 6.39 -20.96
N ASP A 75 -4.54 7.31 -20.01
CA ASP A 75 -3.20 7.79 -19.68
C ASP A 75 -2.47 6.81 -18.75
N ALA A 76 -3.22 6.07 -17.92
CA ALA A 76 -2.67 5.16 -16.94
C ALA A 76 -3.57 3.97 -16.63
N VAL A 77 -2.97 2.95 -16.03
CA VAL A 77 -3.66 1.81 -15.42
C VAL A 77 -3.35 1.72 -13.93
N VAL A 78 -4.35 1.36 -13.15
CA VAL A 78 -4.21 0.92 -11.76
C VAL A 78 -4.43 -0.58 -11.71
N LEU A 79 -3.45 -1.31 -11.18
CA LEU A 79 -3.53 -2.75 -11.03
C LEU A 79 -3.82 -3.10 -9.57
N ALA A 80 -5.09 -3.35 -9.26
CA ALA A 80 -5.56 -3.89 -7.99
C ALA A 80 -5.68 -5.43 -8.05
N THR A 81 -4.67 -6.07 -8.64
CA THR A 81 -4.65 -7.51 -8.97
C THR A 81 -3.71 -8.31 -8.07
N GLU A 82 -3.83 -9.64 -8.16
CA GLU A 82 -2.87 -10.56 -7.54
C GLU A 82 -1.47 -10.42 -8.15
N HIS A 83 -0.44 -10.71 -7.36
CA HIS A 83 0.96 -10.44 -7.71
C HIS A 83 1.40 -11.10 -9.03
N ALA A 84 1.09 -12.39 -9.22
CA ALA A 84 1.44 -13.09 -10.46
C ALA A 84 0.69 -12.55 -11.69
N VAL A 85 -0.50 -11.98 -11.51
CA VAL A 85 -1.26 -11.35 -12.60
C VAL A 85 -0.67 -9.97 -12.92
N SER A 86 -0.33 -9.20 -11.89
CA SER A 86 0.33 -7.90 -12.04
C SER A 86 1.68 -8.01 -12.73
N LEU A 87 2.47 -9.07 -12.48
CA LEU A 87 3.76 -9.30 -13.14
C LEU A 87 3.64 -9.12 -14.67
N GLU A 88 2.71 -9.85 -15.29
CA GLU A 88 2.55 -9.81 -16.74
C GLU A 88 1.78 -8.57 -17.22
N LEU A 89 0.70 -8.19 -16.53
CA LEU A 89 -0.11 -7.05 -16.97
C LEU A 89 0.64 -5.72 -16.88
N ALA A 90 1.42 -5.50 -15.83
CA ALA A 90 2.19 -4.27 -15.68
C ALA A 90 3.20 -4.10 -16.81
N ALA A 91 4.00 -5.15 -17.09
CA ALA A 91 4.96 -5.13 -18.17
C ALA A 91 4.28 -4.87 -19.53
N TRP A 92 3.14 -5.53 -19.77
CA TRP A 92 2.39 -5.33 -21.01
C TRP A 92 1.91 -3.90 -21.16
N PHE A 93 1.20 -3.32 -20.18
CA PHE A 93 0.70 -1.94 -20.27
C PHE A 93 1.83 -0.90 -20.31
N TYR A 94 2.91 -1.13 -19.56
CA TYR A 94 4.09 -0.27 -19.59
C TYR A 94 4.71 -0.21 -20.99
N ALA A 95 4.85 -1.37 -21.66
CA ALA A 95 5.35 -1.46 -23.03
C ALA A 95 4.44 -0.78 -24.05
N GLN A 96 3.13 -0.69 -23.78
CA GLN A 96 2.18 0.06 -24.62
C GLN A 96 2.22 1.58 -24.41
N GLY A 97 3.06 2.09 -23.51
CA GLY A 97 3.23 3.53 -23.31
C GLY A 97 2.56 4.09 -22.06
N LEU A 98 1.71 3.32 -21.38
CA LEU A 98 0.89 3.80 -20.27
C LEU A 98 1.71 3.90 -18.97
N SER A 99 1.30 4.82 -18.10
CA SER A 99 1.75 4.80 -16.71
C SER A 99 1.03 3.69 -15.94
N VAL A 100 1.75 2.96 -15.11
CA VAL A 100 1.28 1.79 -14.36
C VAL A 100 1.45 2.04 -12.87
N PHE A 101 0.35 1.93 -12.14
CA PHE A 101 0.32 1.97 -10.68
C PHE A 101 -0.08 0.58 -10.17
N ASP A 102 0.91 -0.24 -9.83
CA ASP A 102 0.70 -1.61 -9.33
C ASP A 102 0.53 -1.61 -7.81
N LEU A 103 -0.64 -2.03 -7.30
CA LEU A 103 -0.90 -2.17 -5.87
C LEU A 103 -0.53 -3.55 -5.34
N SER A 104 -0.06 -4.43 -6.22
CA SER A 104 0.48 -5.73 -5.87
C SER A 104 1.94 -5.62 -5.37
N GLY A 105 2.53 -6.75 -5.00
CA GLY A 105 3.94 -6.87 -4.62
C GLY A 105 4.88 -7.21 -5.78
N ALA A 106 4.39 -7.31 -7.01
CA ALA A 106 5.14 -7.86 -8.16
C ALA A 106 6.37 -7.03 -8.58
N TYR A 107 6.40 -5.74 -8.24
CA TYR A 107 7.48 -4.82 -8.64
C TYR A 107 8.08 -4.04 -7.47
N ARG A 108 7.88 -4.50 -6.22
CA ARG A 108 8.32 -3.76 -5.02
C ARG A 108 9.79 -3.96 -4.65
N PHE A 109 10.44 -4.96 -5.24
CA PHE A 109 11.84 -5.30 -5.02
C PHE A 109 12.63 -5.09 -6.31
N ALA A 110 13.72 -4.33 -6.23
CA ALA A 110 14.67 -4.21 -7.33
C ALA A 110 15.45 -5.53 -7.55
N ASP A 111 15.68 -6.29 -6.48
CA ASP A 111 16.34 -7.60 -6.53
C ASP A 111 15.35 -8.69 -6.91
N ALA A 112 15.49 -9.20 -8.14
CA ALA A 112 14.66 -10.28 -8.68
C ALA A 112 14.77 -11.59 -7.87
N ALA A 113 15.87 -11.83 -7.15
CA ALA A 113 16.05 -13.03 -6.36
C ALA A 113 15.10 -13.13 -5.15
N GLN A 114 14.42 -12.03 -4.78
CA GLN A 114 13.45 -12.04 -3.69
C GLN A 114 12.11 -12.69 -4.07
N TYR A 115 11.72 -12.67 -5.35
CA TYR A 115 10.39 -13.11 -5.78
C TYR A 115 10.14 -14.61 -5.62
N PRO A 116 11.07 -15.52 -5.98
CA PRO A 116 10.83 -16.96 -5.81
C PRO A 116 10.55 -17.32 -4.36
N LYS A 117 11.31 -16.74 -3.43
CA LYS A 117 11.18 -16.99 -1.99
C LYS A 117 9.89 -16.46 -1.39
N TRP A 118 9.50 -15.22 -1.72
CA TRP A 118 8.44 -14.51 -1.01
C TRP A 118 7.10 -14.44 -1.74
N TYR A 119 7.12 -14.68 -3.05
CA TYR A 119 5.95 -14.61 -3.93
C TYR A 119 5.70 -15.90 -4.71
N GLY A 120 6.66 -16.84 -4.74
CA GLY A 120 6.49 -18.14 -5.37
C GLY A 120 6.56 -18.12 -6.90
N PHE A 121 7.16 -17.08 -7.50
CA PHE A 121 7.39 -16.99 -8.94
C PHE A 121 8.75 -16.37 -9.25
N GLU A 122 9.31 -16.73 -10.42
CA GLU A 122 10.46 -16.06 -11.00
C GLU A 122 10.03 -14.74 -11.65
N HIS A 123 10.80 -13.67 -11.45
CA HIS A 123 10.48 -12.38 -12.05
C HIS A 123 10.97 -12.33 -13.51
N THR A 124 10.05 -12.53 -14.45
CA THR A 124 10.32 -12.64 -15.89
C THR A 124 10.50 -11.30 -16.63
N GLN A 125 10.30 -10.17 -15.93
CA GLN A 125 10.23 -8.83 -16.55
C GLN A 125 11.35 -7.88 -16.07
N PRO A 126 12.65 -8.21 -16.27
CA PRO A 126 13.77 -7.47 -15.67
C PRO A 126 13.88 -6.01 -16.12
N GLU A 127 13.52 -5.70 -17.36
CA GLU A 127 13.58 -4.32 -17.88
C GLU A 127 12.55 -3.41 -17.20
N VAL A 128 11.31 -3.89 -17.06
CA VAL A 128 10.24 -3.15 -16.37
C VAL A 128 10.54 -3.06 -14.87
N LEU A 129 11.09 -4.13 -14.28
CA LEU A 129 11.52 -4.14 -12.89
C LEU A 129 12.53 -3.03 -12.57
N ALA A 130 13.50 -2.82 -13.46
CA ALA A 130 14.51 -1.78 -13.29
C ALA A 130 13.93 -0.36 -13.32
N GLN A 131 12.75 -0.17 -13.91
CA GLN A 131 12.05 1.13 -13.99
C GLN A 131 11.09 1.36 -12.81
N ALA A 132 10.79 0.32 -12.04
CA ALA A 132 9.81 0.38 -10.97
C ALA A 132 10.30 1.23 -9.78
N ILE A 133 9.51 2.25 -9.44
CA ILE A 133 9.74 3.08 -8.26
C ILE A 133 8.77 2.69 -7.15
N TYR A 134 9.32 2.49 -5.95
CA TYR A 134 8.53 2.20 -4.77
C TYR A 134 7.70 3.41 -4.34
N GLY A 135 6.37 3.30 -4.44
CA GLY A 135 5.40 4.39 -4.28
C GLY A 135 5.15 4.86 -2.85
N LEU A 136 6.16 4.88 -1.98
CA LEU A 136 6.07 5.52 -0.67
C LEU A 136 6.23 7.04 -0.86
N ALA A 137 5.12 7.71 -1.17
CA ALA A 137 5.04 9.09 -1.65
C ALA A 137 5.82 10.09 -0.79
N GLU A 138 5.72 10.00 0.54
CA GLU A 138 6.43 10.89 1.47
C GLU A 138 7.96 10.84 1.31
N TRP A 139 8.50 9.77 0.74
CA TRP A 139 9.94 9.54 0.65
C TRP A 139 10.48 9.46 -0.79
N ASN A 140 9.59 9.34 -1.77
CA ASN A 140 9.96 9.07 -3.17
C ASN A 140 9.23 9.98 -4.17
N ALA A 141 8.69 11.13 -3.74
CA ALA A 141 7.89 12.03 -4.59
C ALA A 141 8.58 12.37 -5.93
N ASP A 142 9.84 12.81 -5.91
CA ASP A 142 10.59 13.18 -7.12
C ASP A 142 10.75 11.99 -8.08
N LYS A 143 11.01 10.79 -7.54
CA LYS A 143 11.15 9.58 -8.34
C LYS A 143 9.83 9.13 -8.93
N ILE A 144 8.74 9.25 -8.17
CA ILE A 144 7.37 8.95 -8.61
C ILE A 144 6.97 9.90 -9.74
N ALA A 145 7.32 11.19 -9.64
CA ALA A 145 7.08 12.17 -10.69
C ALA A 145 7.78 11.81 -12.01
N ALA A 146 8.96 11.19 -11.94
CA ALA A 146 9.81 10.91 -13.09
C ALA A 146 9.59 9.53 -13.75
N THR A 147 8.82 8.61 -13.13
CA THR A 147 8.65 7.24 -13.65
C THR A 147 7.24 6.97 -14.20
N ARG A 148 7.11 6.01 -15.11
CA ARG A 148 5.82 5.44 -15.53
C ARG A 148 5.50 4.11 -14.85
N MET A 149 6.41 3.54 -14.06
CA MET A 149 6.19 2.28 -13.35
C MET A 149 6.27 2.50 -11.85
N ILE A 150 5.11 2.54 -11.18
CA ILE A 150 5.00 2.80 -9.75
C ILE A 150 4.52 1.52 -9.06
N ALA A 151 5.33 0.97 -8.16
CA ALA A 151 4.96 -0.14 -7.29
C ALA A 151 4.49 0.40 -5.94
N VAL A 152 3.17 0.46 -5.74
CA VAL A 152 2.57 0.99 -4.50
C VAL A 152 2.88 0.04 -3.33
N PRO A 153 3.38 0.55 -2.19
CA PRO A 153 3.76 -0.23 -1.03
C PRO A 153 2.65 -1.14 -0.48
N GLY A 154 3.06 -2.15 0.29
CA GLY A 154 2.11 -2.92 1.10
C GLY A 154 1.53 -2.08 2.23
N CYS A 155 0.36 -2.48 2.74
CA CYS A 155 -0.32 -1.78 3.82
C CYS A 155 0.51 -1.75 5.12
N TYR A 156 1.02 -2.89 5.58
CA TYR A 156 1.93 -2.94 6.73
C TYR A 156 3.27 -2.23 6.46
N PRO A 157 3.94 -2.43 5.31
CA PRO A 157 5.12 -1.65 4.94
C PRO A 157 4.91 -0.14 5.02
N THR A 158 3.76 0.36 4.57
CA THR A 158 3.42 1.79 4.66
C THR A 158 3.42 2.26 6.12
N ALA A 159 2.64 1.59 6.99
CA ALA A 159 2.57 1.96 8.41
C ALA A 159 3.95 1.88 9.10
N SER A 160 4.71 0.82 8.84
CA SER A 160 6.00 0.58 9.48
C SER A 160 7.10 1.53 8.99
N LEU A 161 7.17 1.77 7.68
CA LEU A 161 8.21 2.62 7.09
C LEU A 161 7.97 4.09 7.40
N LEU A 162 6.71 4.55 7.40
CA LEU A 162 6.40 5.93 7.82
C LEU A 162 6.83 6.17 9.27
N ALA A 163 6.68 5.18 10.15
CA ALA A 163 7.15 5.26 11.53
C ALA A 163 8.68 5.18 11.69
N LEU A 164 9.36 4.32 10.94
CA LEU A 164 10.79 3.99 11.16
C LEU A 164 11.78 4.82 10.33
N LYS A 165 11.43 5.22 9.10
CA LYS A 165 12.38 5.95 8.22
C LYS A 165 12.87 7.27 8.83
N PRO A 166 12.06 8.09 9.52
CA PRO A 166 12.54 9.32 10.15
C PRO A 166 13.70 9.09 11.12
N VAL A 167 13.61 8.03 11.94
CA VAL A 167 14.58 7.73 13.00
C VAL A 167 15.68 6.76 12.55
N LYS A 168 15.77 6.43 11.26
CA LYS A 168 16.71 5.42 10.72
C LYS A 168 18.16 5.66 11.16
N SER A 169 18.63 6.91 11.12
CA SER A 169 20.00 7.27 11.49
C SER A 169 20.29 7.13 12.99
N LEU A 170 19.23 7.05 13.81
CA LEU A 170 19.32 6.92 15.27
C LEU A 170 19.22 5.45 15.72
N LEU A 171 18.85 4.52 14.84
CA LEU A 171 18.74 3.10 15.18
C LEU A 171 20.11 2.49 15.51
N THR A 172 20.12 1.52 16.43
CA THR A 172 21.26 0.60 16.62
C THR A 172 21.19 -0.56 15.63
N SER A 173 22.15 -1.49 15.69
CA SER A 173 22.10 -2.75 14.92
C SER A 173 21.00 -3.72 15.41
N THR A 174 20.41 -3.48 16.58
CA THR A 174 19.29 -4.27 17.11
C THR A 174 18.07 -4.09 16.20
N TRP A 175 17.46 -5.21 15.78
CA TRP A 175 16.36 -5.16 14.83
C TRP A 175 15.11 -4.56 15.50
N PRO A 176 14.48 -3.52 14.90
CA PRO A 176 13.18 -3.06 15.33
C PRO A 176 12.16 -4.20 15.35
N VAL A 177 11.35 -4.25 16.41
CA VAL A 177 10.28 -5.25 16.56
C VAL A 177 8.95 -4.60 16.26
N ILE A 178 8.32 -5.05 15.17
CA ILE A 178 7.07 -4.53 14.63
C ILE A 178 5.95 -5.53 14.93
N ASN A 179 5.05 -5.17 15.84
CA ASN A 179 3.80 -5.88 16.06
C ASN A 179 2.67 -5.06 15.45
N ALA A 180 2.01 -5.60 14.43
CA ALA A 180 0.95 -4.87 13.73
C ALA A 180 -0.35 -5.67 13.69
N VAL A 181 -1.47 -5.00 13.94
CA VAL A 181 -2.81 -5.59 13.87
C VAL A 181 -3.55 -4.98 12.69
N SER A 182 -4.05 -5.80 11.77
CA SER A 182 -4.90 -5.36 10.65
C SER A 182 -6.33 -5.85 10.81
N GLY A 183 -7.27 -5.04 10.33
CA GLY A 183 -8.63 -5.50 10.06
C GLY A 183 -8.70 -6.49 8.89
N VAL A 184 -9.80 -7.24 8.84
CA VAL A 184 -9.99 -8.40 7.93
C VAL A 184 -9.96 -8.03 6.46
N THR A 185 -10.32 -6.79 6.10
CA THR A 185 -10.31 -6.36 4.68
C THR A 185 -8.94 -6.44 4.03
N GLY A 186 -7.84 -6.47 4.79
CA GLY A 186 -6.49 -6.68 4.28
C GLY A 186 -6.26 -8.03 3.62
N ALA A 187 -7.10 -9.05 3.91
CA ALA A 187 -7.06 -10.35 3.24
C ALA A 187 -7.73 -10.35 1.84
N GLY A 188 -8.40 -9.25 1.47
CA GLY A 188 -9.09 -9.12 0.20
C GLY A 188 -10.50 -9.73 0.19
N ARG A 189 -11.19 -9.59 -0.95
CA ARG A 189 -12.57 -10.07 -1.13
C ARG A 189 -12.56 -11.51 -1.66
N LYS A 190 -12.31 -12.48 -0.78
CA LYS A 190 -12.34 -13.92 -1.09
C LYS A 190 -13.07 -14.68 0.01
N ALA A 191 -13.79 -15.73 -0.36
CA ALA A 191 -14.42 -16.63 0.61
C ALA A 191 -13.39 -17.66 1.09
N GLN A 192 -12.87 -17.47 2.30
CA GLN A 192 -11.88 -18.37 2.91
C GLN A 192 -12.23 -18.57 4.39
N LEU A 193 -12.07 -19.81 4.88
CA LEU A 193 -12.46 -20.19 6.24
C LEU A 193 -11.81 -19.26 7.29
N HIS A 194 -10.50 -19.06 7.24
CA HIS A 194 -9.77 -18.23 8.22
C HIS A 194 -10.14 -16.72 8.22
N THR A 195 -10.91 -16.26 7.23
CA THR A 195 -11.45 -14.87 7.16
C THR A 195 -12.96 -14.82 7.40
N SER A 196 -13.60 -15.98 7.59
CA SER A 196 -15.02 -16.09 7.88
C SER A 196 -15.34 -15.46 9.22
N PHE A 197 -16.54 -14.88 9.35
CA PHE A 197 -16.94 -14.05 10.48
C PHE A 197 -16.69 -14.70 11.85
N CYS A 198 -17.01 -15.99 12.00
CA CYS A 198 -16.85 -16.72 13.27
C CYS A 198 -15.41 -17.19 13.54
N GLU A 199 -14.55 -17.25 12.53
CA GLU A 199 -13.18 -17.74 12.67
C GLU A 199 -12.21 -16.63 13.08
N VAL A 200 -12.58 -15.37 12.88
CA VAL A 200 -11.73 -14.22 13.18
C VAL A 200 -11.85 -13.78 14.63
N SER A 201 -10.72 -13.76 15.34
CA SER A 201 -10.57 -13.17 16.67
C SER A 201 -9.37 -12.21 16.71
N LEU A 202 -8.30 -12.58 17.42
CA LEU A 202 -7.01 -11.92 17.36
C LEU A 202 -5.92 -13.00 17.26
N THR A 203 -5.24 -13.08 16.11
CA THR A 203 -4.32 -14.19 15.85
C THR A 203 -3.08 -13.72 15.09
N PRO A 204 -1.86 -14.03 15.58
CA PRO A 204 -0.64 -13.81 14.81
C PRO A 204 -0.61 -14.76 13.60
N TYR A 205 -0.09 -14.28 12.47
CA TYR A 205 0.06 -15.11 11.27
C TYR A 205 1.34 -14.77 10.53
N GLY A 206 1.81 -15.69 9.67
CA GLY A 206 3.03 -15.47 8.89
C GLY A 206 4.26 -15.12 9.74
N VAL A 207 4.32 -15.60 10.98
CA VAL A 207 5.39 -15.32 11.93
C VAL A 207 6.72 -15.78 11.33
N LEU A 208 7.71 -14.88 11.24
CA LEU A 208 9.00 -15.10 10.59
C LEU A 208 8.92 -15.53 9.10
N GLY A 209 7.77 -15.33 8.46
CA GLY A 209 7.52 -15.77 7.08
C GLY A 209 6.66 -14.82 6.25
N HIS A 210 6.21 -13.69 6.79
CA HIS A 210 5.34 -12.78 6.07
C HIS A 210 6.14 -11.98 5.02
N ARG A 211 5.68 -12.00 3.76
CA ARG A 211 6.30 -11.32 2.61
C ARG A 211 6.52 -9.80 2.73
N HIS A 212 5.94 -9.16 3.74
CA HIS A 212 6.15 -7.73 4.02
C HIS A 212 7.37 -7.47 4.90
N GLN A 213 7.88 -8.47 5.64
CA GLN A 213 9.12 -8.33 6.39
C GLN A 213 10.33 -7.97 5.49
N PRO A 214 10.61 -8.71 4.39
CA PRO A 214 11.70 -8.34 3.50
C PRO A 214 11.45 -6.99 2.79
N GLU A 215 10.19 -6.63 2.54
CA GLU A 215 9.81 -5.34 1.95
C GLU A 215 10.22 -4.19 2.89
N ILE A 216 9.81 -4.27 4.16
CA ILE A 216 10.19 -3.29 5.18
C ILE A 216 11.70 -3.25 5.33
N ALA A 217 12.35 -4.41 5.46
CA ALA A 217 13.80 -4.47 5.67
C ALA A 217 14.59 -3.84 4.51
N THR A 218 14.18 -4.11 3.26
CA THR A 218 14.80 -3.56 2.05
C THR A 218 14.67 -2.04 2.01
N HIS A 219 13.45 -1.52 2.23
CA HIS A 219 13.18 -0.07 2.11
C HIS A 219 13.58 0.75 3.33
N LEU A 220 13.75 0.11 4.49
CA LEU A 220 14.42 0.71 5.65
C LEU A 220 15.94 0.67 5.48
N GLY A 221 16.50 -0.38 4.87
CA GLY A 221 17.94 -0.65 4.77
C GLY A 221 18.52 -1.33 6.01
N GLN A 222 17.68 -1.99 6.81
CA GLN A 222 18.06 -2.74 8.02
C GLN A 222 17.03 -3.84 8.28
N GLN A 223 17.44 -4.98 8.83
CA GLN A 223 16.55 -6.07 9.21
C GLN A 223 15.59 -5.67 10.34
N VAL A 224 14.39 -6.27 10.32
CA VAL A 224 13.33 -6.05 11.31
C VAL A 224 12.71 -7.41 11.70
N ILE A 225 12.12 -7.48 12.88
CA ILE A 225 11.19 -8.54 13.26
C ILE A 225 9.77 -8.04 12.97
N PHE A 226 8.99 -8.77 12.19
CA PHE A 226 7.63 -8.39 11.85
C PHE A 226 6.63 -9.50 12.17
N THR A 227 5.65 -9.17 13.01
CA THR A 227 4.57 -10.07 13.39
C THR A 227 3.22 -9.40 13.12
N PRO A 228 2.54 -9.75 12.02
CA PRO A 228 1.19 -9.30 11.77
C PRO A 228 0.18 -10.13 12.58
N HIS A 229 -0.91 -9.48 12.97
CA HIS A 229 -2.04 -10.06 13.66
C HIS A 229 -3.31 -9.73 12.89
N LEU A 230 -4.20 -10.70 12.74
CA LEU A 230 -5.53 -10.49 12.19
C LEU A 230 -6.47 -10.12 13.33
N GLY A 231 -7.07 -8.93 13.30
CA GLY A 231 -8.04 -8.46 14.29
C GLY A 231 -9.48 -8.59 13.80
N ASN A 232 -10.42 -8.67 14.73
CA ASN A 232 -11.87 -8.82 14.50
C ASN A 232 -12.60 -7.50 14.20
N PHE A 233 -12.00 -6.65 13.37
CA PHE A 233 -12.59 -5.42 12.87
C PHE A 233 -12.37 -5.30 11.36
N LYS A 234 -13.18 -4.49 10.66
CA LYS A 234 -13.18 -4.48 9.20
C LYS A 234 -11.91 -3.86 8.61
N ARG A 235 -11.56 -2.65 9.05
CA ARG A 235 -10.54 -1.79 8.44
C ARG A 235 -9.60 -1.22 9.48
N GLY A 236 -8.40 -0.88 9.02
CA GLY A 236 -7.35 -0.25 9.82
C GLY A 236 -6.16 -1.16 10.06
N ILE A 237 -5.00 -0.53 10.23
CA ILE A 237 -3.79 -1.12 10.79
C ILE A 237 -3.34 -0.24 11.95
N LEU A 238 -2.95 -0.87 13.06
CA LEU A 238 -2.12 -0.26 14.09
C LEU A 238 -0.81 -1.06 14.17
N ALA A 239 0.32 -0.42 13.86
CA ALA A 239 1.65 -0.99 14.02
C ALA A 239 2.32 -0.36 15.23
N THR A 240 2.61 -1.16 16.26
CA THR A 240 3.40 -0.77 17.42
C THR A 240 4.81 -1.32 17.26
N ILE A 241 5.79 -0.42 17.32
CA ILE A 241 7.17 -0.71 17.01
C ILE A 241 8.04 -0.32 18.20
N THR A 242 8.82 -1.28 18.67
CA THR A 242 9.85 -1.06 19.69
C THR A 242 11.20 -1.09 19.01
N ALA A 243 11.98 -0.03 19.19
CA ALA A 243 13.32 0.10 18.63
C ALA A 243 14.30 0.63 19.67
N GLN A 244 15.54 0.16 19.62
CA GLN A 244 16.62 0.69 20.42
C GLN A 244 17.34 1.78 19.62
N LEU A 245 17.54 2.95 20.23
CA LEU A 245 18.29 4.05 19.63
C LEU A 245 19.73 4.09 20.14
N GLN A 246 20.61 4.79 19.42
CA GLN A 246 22.02 4.90 19.74
C GLN A 246 22.23 5.58 21.10
N PRO A 247 23.25 5.15 21.88
CA PRO A 247 23.58 5.79 23.15
C PRO A 247 23.79 7.30 23.00
N GLY A 248 23.21 8.08 23.91
CA GLY A 248 23.27 9.54 23.86
C GLY A 248 22.24 10.20 22.93
N THR A 249 21.37 9.42 22.29
CA THR A 249 20.18 9.98 21.62
C THR A 249 19.32 10.72 22.64
N THR A 250 18.81 11.89 22.27
CA THR A 250 17.90 12.73 23.07
C THR A 250 16.50 12.75 22.49
N THR A 251 15.51 13.09 23.31
CA THR A 251 14.11 13.27 22.90
C THR A 251 13.99 14.33 21.82
N GLU A 252 14.78 15.40 21.89
CA GLU A 252 14.83 16.48 20.92
C GLU A 252 15.32 15.99 19.55
N GLN A 253 16.31 15.09 19.51
CA GLN A 253 16.77 14.48 18.26
C GLN A 253 15.70 13.59 17.62
N VAL A 254 14.93 12.86 18.43
CA VAL A 254 13.80 12.07 17.93
C VAL A 254 12.70 12.99 17.39
N ALA A 255 12.38 14.08 18.10
CA ALA A 255 11.43 15.08 17.63
C ALA A 255 11.89 15.73 16.32
N GLN A 256 13.16 16.12 16.23
CA GLN A 256 13.75 16.67 15.02
C GLN A 256 13.71 15.68 13.86
N ALA A 257 13.95 14.39 14.10
CA ALA A 257 13.85 13.36 13.08
C ALA A 257 12.43 13.28 12.49
N TYR A 258 11.40 13.40 13.31
CA TYR A 258 10.00 13.38 12.84
C TYR A 258 9.52 14.68 12.17
N SER A 259 10.25 15.79 12.29
CA SER A 259 9.90 17.07 11.63
C SER A 259 9.84 16.98 10.09
N VAL A 260 10.38 15.90 9.50
CA VAL A 260 10.22 15.59 8.07
C VAL A 260 8.75 15.47 7.63
N TYR A 261 7.82 15.36 8.59
CA TYR A 261 6.39 15.30 8.34
C TYR A 261 5.62 16.57 8.75
N ASP A 262 6.29 17.64 9.17
CA ASP A 262 5.60 18.87 9.64
C ASP A 262 4.72 19.49 8.54
N ASP A 263 5.19 19.47 7.30
CA ASP A 263 4.44 19.94 6.11
C ASP A 263 3.70 18.81 5.37
N SER A 264 3.66 17.59 5.94
CA SER A 264 2.99 16.47 5.30
C SER A 264 1.47 16.63 5.38
N PRO A 265 0.74 16.60 4.25
CA PRO A 265 -0.71 16.74 4.26
C PRO A 265 -1.42 15.49 4.79
N LEU A 266 -0.75 14.34 4.79
CA LEU A 266 -1.35 13.03 5.10
C LEU A 266 -0.68 12.30 6.27
N VAL A 267 0.40 12.84 6.84
CA VAL A 267 1.06 12.25 8.00
C VAL A 267 1.01 13.23 9.15
N LYS A 268 0.45 12.80 10.28
CA LYS A 268 0.40 13.59 11.51
C LYS A 268 1.19 12.89 12.59
N VAL A 269 2.14 13.60 13.20
CA VAL A 269 2.95 13.08 14.30
C VAL A 269 2.58 13.76 15.61
N THR A 270 2.47 12.99 16.69
CA THR A 270 2.27 13.51 18.04
C THR A 270 3.25 12.87 19.02
N HIS A 271 3.89 13.71 19.84
CA HIS A 271 4.70 13.25 20.98
C HIS A 271 3.79 12.93 22.18
N ASN A 272 4.00 11.77 22.83
CA ASN A 272 3.28 11.31 24.03
C ASN A 272 1.75 11.15 23.89
N ARG A 273 1.24 11.07 22.66
CA ARG A 273 -0.15 10.68 22.37
C ARG A 273 -0.12 9.63 21.25
N PHE A 274 -0.77 8.50 21.50
CA PHE A 274 -0.80 7.38 20.58
C PHE A 274 -2.13 7.33 19.81
N PRO A 275 -2.09 7.05 18.50
CA PRO A 275 -3.29 6.90 17.70
C PRO A 275 -3.98 5.58 17.99
N LYS A 276 -5.27 5.52 17.67
CA LYS A 276 -6.05 4.29 17.58
C LYS A 276 -6.61 4.12 16.17
N VAL A 277 -7.04 2.91 15.84
CA VAL A 277 -7.47 2.53 14.48
C VAL A 277 -8.60 3.42 13.95
N ASP A 278 -9.60 3.68 14.78
CA ASP A 278 -10.77 4.48 14.44
C ASP A 278 -10.48 5.97 14.21
N ASP A 279 -9.30 6.47 14.59
CA ASP A 279 -8.88 7.85 14.26
C ASP A 279 -8.58 8.04 12.76
N VAL A 280 -8.35 6.94 12.02
CA VAL A 280 -7.84 6.96 10.65
C VAL A 280 -8.67 6.15 9.65
N VAL A 281 -9.59 5.30 10.12
CA VAL A 281 -10.49 4.52 9.26
C VAL A 281 -11.26 5.43 8.30
N LEU A 282 -11.30 5.06 7.02
CA LEU A 282 -11.86 5.80 5.90
C LEU A 282 -11.18 7.15 5.59
N THR A 283 -10.00 7.41 6.15
CA THR A 283 -9.20 8.60 5.83
C THR A 283 -7.95 8.22 5.04
N PRO A 284 -7.37 9.15 4.27
CA PRO A 284 -6.07 8.93 3.63
C PRO A 284 -4.88 9.11 4.59
N ASN A 285 -5.13 9.30 5.89
CA ASN A 285 -4.11 9.74 6.83
C ASN A 285 -3.32 8.59 7.44
N CYS A 286 -2.10 8.92 7.85
CA CYS A 286 -1.26 8.15 8.76
C CYS A 286 -1.06 8.97 10.03
N HIS A 287 -1.50 8.45 11.17
CA HIS A 287 -1.22 9.08 12.46
C HIS A 287 -0.09 8.32 13.15
N ILE A 288 0.90 9.04 13.67
CA ILE A 288 2.07 8.50 14.35
C ILE A 288 2.12 9.08 15.76
N GLY A 289 2.19 8.22 16.75
CA GLY A 289 2.45 8.59 18.15
C GLY A 289 3.74 7.95 18.62
N TRP A 290 4.60 8.69 19.32
CA TRP A 290 5.85 8.13 19.83
C TRP A 290 6.17 8.60 21.24
N LYS A 291 6.99 7.79 21.92
CA LYS A 291 7.61 8.10 23.19
C LYS A 291 9.01 7.48 23.23
N PHE A 292 10.00 8.29 23.58
CA PHE A 292 11.38 7.86 23.79
C PHE A 292 11.71 7.91 25.28
N ASP A 293 12.38 6.88 25.78
CA ASP A 293 12.92 6.85 27.13
C ASP A 293 14.46 6.89 27.04
N GLU A 294 15.04 8.06 27.33
CA GLU A 294 16.48 8.30 27.27
C GLU A 294 17.26 7.39 28.23
N ALA A 295 16.65 7.02 29.37
CA ALA A 295 17.31 6.20 30.38
C ALA A 295 17.52 4.76 29.90
N SER A 296 16.53 4.17 29.22
CA SER A 296 16.64 2.82 28.66
C SER A 296 17.14 2.79 27.21
N GLY A 297 17.10 3.93 26.50
CA GLY A 297 17.45 4.04 25.09
C GLY A 297 16.41 3.45 24.14
N TYR A 298 15.18 3.22 24.60
CA TYR A 298 14.11 2.63 23.78
C TYR A 298 13.09 3.66 23.30
N LEU A 299 12.82 3.59 22.00
CA LEU A 299 11.71 4.26 21.34
C LEU A 299 10.56 3.28 21.18
N VAL A 300 9.37 3.70 21.60
CA VAL A 300 8.11 3.08 21.21
C VAL A 300 7.37 4.04 20.29
N VAL A 301 7.08 3.59 19.08
CA VAL A 301 6.29 4.34 18.09
C VAL A 301 5.10 3.49 17.67
N ALA A 302 3.91 4.09 17.62
CA ALA A 302 2.73 3.48 17.02
C ALA A 302 2.29 4.29 15.79
N SER A 303 1.98 3.58 14.71
CA SER A 303 1.44 4.17 13.49
C SER A 303 0.10 3.54 13.14
N ALA A 304 -0.91 4.38 12.93
CA ALA A 304 -2.23 3.97 12.50
C ALA A 304 -2.55 4.46 11.08
N ILE A 305 -3.07 3.57 10.23
CA ILE A 305 -3.59 3.88 8.90
C ILE A 305 -4.89 3.12 8.63
N ASP A 306 -5.72 3.57 7.68
CA ASP A 306 -6.68 2.66 7.03
C ASP A 306 -5.94 1.81 5.99
N ASN A 307 -6.05 0.48 6.11
CA ASN A 307 -5.33 -0.49 5.28
C ASN A 307 -5.77 -0.50 3.80
N LEU A 308 -6.98 -0.04 3.49
CA LEU A 308 -7.48 0.09 2.13
C LEU A 308 -7.31 1.51 1.59
N MET A 309 -7.14 2.52 2.45
CA MET A 309 -6.85 3.89 2.06
C MET A 309 -5.33 4.12 2.01
N LYS A 310 -4.73 4.65 3.07
CA LYS A 310 -3.29 4.98 3.11
C LYS A 310 -2.43 3.74 2.95
N GLY A 311 -2.93 2.57 3.33
CA GLY A 311 -2.25 1.30 3.08
C GLY A 311 -2.37 0.76 1.64
N ALA A 312 -3.18 1.38 0.78
CA ALA A 312 -3.37 0.94 -0.60
C ALA A 312 -3.91 2.06 -1.53
N ALA A 313 -5.23 2.30 -1.56
CA ALA A 313 -5.88 3.11 -2.59
C ALA A 313 -5.51 4.61 -2.52
N SER A 314 -5.56 5.24 -1.35
CA SER A 314 -5.20 6.68 -1.29
C SER A 314 -3.70 6.92 -1.47
N GLN A 315 -2.85 5.94 -1.13
CA GLN A 315 -1.43 5.98 -1.47
C GLN A 315 -1.22 5.92 -2.99
N ALA A 316 -1.97 5.04 -3.68
CA ALA A 316 -1.96 4.99 -5.14
C ALA A 316 -2.47 6.32 -5.74
N LEU A 317 -3.56 6.89 -5.23
CA LEU A 317 -4.06 8.19 -5.66
C LEU A 317 -3.02 9.30 -5.45
N GLN A 318 -2.32 9.31 -4.31
CA GLN A 318 -1.24 10.27 -4.04
C GLN A 318 -0.11 10.11 -5.07
N CYS A 319 0.28 8.88 -5.39
CA CYS A 319 1.28 8.63 -6.44
C CYS A 319 0.80 9.09 -7.82
N ILE A 320 -0.47 8.85 -8.18
CA ILE A 320 -1.08 9.31 -9.44
C ILE A 320 -1.00 10.83 -9.54
N LYS A 321 -1.38 11.53 -8.47
CA LYS A 321 -1.35 13.00 -8.43
C LYS A 321 0.06 13.55 -8.56
N ILE A 322 1.03 12.97 -7.84
CA ILE A 322 2.45 13.35 -7.97
C ILE A 322 2.94 13.12 -9.41
N HIS A 323 2.66 11.95 -9.98
CA HIS A 323 3.09 11.58 -11.32
C HIS A 323 2.55 12.51 -12.41
N PHE A 324 1.27 12.87 -12.32
CA PHE A 324 0.61 13.76 -13.29
C PHE A 324 0.64 15.24 -12.91
N ASN A 325 1.32 15.60 -11.80
CA ASN A 325 1.42 16.96 -11.28
C ASN A 325 0.04 17.63 -11.06
N LEU A 326 -0.81 16.97 -10.25
CA LEU A 326 -2.20 17.37 -9.92
C LEU A 326 -2.43 17.65 -8.44
#